data_AF-A0A7S4VJ58-F1
#
_entry.id   AF-A0A7S4VJ58-F1
#
_cell.length_a   1.000
_cell.length_b   1.000
_cell.length_c   1.000
_cell.angle_alpha   90.00
_cell.angle_beta   90.00
_cell.angle_gamma   90.00
#
_symmetry.space_group_name_H-M   'P 1'
#
loop_
_entity.id
_entity.type
_entity.pdbx_description
1 polymer ?
#
loop_
_entity_poly.entity_id
_entity_poly.type
_entity_poly.pdbx_seq_one_letter_code
_entity_poly.pdbx_strand_id
1 'polypeptide(L)'
;EACSLVAVRIATGRRHQIRSHASHVGSPLVCDSRYANRATFSCDRAWCRRNFLHRYRLALRDARGAARELLEPLPGDLLGPLRRLAARDGASAHALREWLRGAGAKDWEQCAVL
;
A
#
# COMPACT_ATOMS: atom_id res chain seq x y z
N GLU A 1 -4.76 -17.29 -2.96
CA GLU A 1 -5.17 -16.16 -3.82
C GLU A 1 -3.95 -15.28 -4.08
N ALA A 2 -3.95 -14.51 -5.17
CA ALA A 2 -2.88 -13.58 -5.51
C ALA A 2 -3.23 -12.17 -5.03
N CYS A 3 -2.23 -11.37 -4.65
CA CYS A 3 -2.39 -9.98 -4.27
C CYS A 3 -1.25 -9.13 -4.85
N SER A 4 -1.50 -7.83 -4.99
CA SER A 4 -0.52 -6.86 -5.49
C SER A 4 -0.22 -5.82 -4.43
N LEU A 5 1.07 -5.54 -4.19
CA LEU A 5 1.50 -4.38 -3.40
C LEU A 5 1.59 -3.17 -4.33
N VAL A 6 0.81 -2.14 -4.06
CA VAL A 6 0.74 -0.93 -4.91
C VAL A 6 1.09 0.32 -4.12
N ALA A 7 1.89 1.20 -4.73
CA ALA A 7 2.10 2.56 -4.23
C ALA A 7 1.06 3.49 -4.89
N VAL A 8 0.40 4.33 -4.10
CA VAL A 8 -0.67 5.21 -4.58
C VAL A 8 -0.38 6.66 -4.18
N ARG A 9 -0.39 7.56 -5.17
CA ARG A 9 -0.39 9.01 -4.94
C ARG A 9 -1.80 9.53 -5.13
N ILE A 10 -2.33 10.16 -4.08
CA ILE A 10 -3.65 10.77 -4.14
C ILE A 10 -3.58 12.14 -4.79
N ALA A 11 -4.42 12.40 -5.79
CA ALA A 11 -4.59 13.72 -6.38
C ALA A 11 -5.59 14.58 -5.58
N THR A 12 -6.53 13.94 -4.90
CA THR A 12 -7.58 14.57 -4.10
C THR A 12 -7.76 13.84 -2.76
N GLY A 13 -8.44 14.46 -1.81
CA GLY A 13 -8.61 13.94 -0.44
C GLY A 13 -10.02 13.44 -0.12
N ARG A 14 -10.74 12.83 -1.08
CA ARG A 14 -12.12 12.36 -0.82
C ARG A 14 -12.12 11.23 0.20
N ARG A 15 -13.18 11.15 1.00
CA ARG A 15 -13.34 10.10 2.03
C ARG A 15 -13.26 8.71 1.39
N HIS A 16 -12.35 7.87 1.90
CA HIS A 16 -12.10 6.50 1.44
C HIS A 16 -11.68 6.37 -0.03
N GLN A 17 -11.13 7.42 -0.64
CA GLN A 17 -10.83 7.44 -2.07
C GLN A 17 -10.08 6.19 -2.55
N ILE A 18 -8.92 5.88 -1.97
CA ILE A 18 -8.12 4.70 -2.36
C ILE A 18 -8.94 3.40 -2.26
N ARG A 19 -9.67 3.21 -1.16
CA ARG A 19 -10.48 2.00 -0.90
C ARG A 19 -11.60 1.81 -1.91
N SER A 20 -12.33 2.90 -2.19
CA SER A 20 -13.43 2.89 -3.15
C SER A 20 -12.94 2.67 -4.56
N HIS A 21 -11.84 3.30 -4.97
CA HIS A 21 -11.26 3.12 -6.31
C HIS A 21 -10.73 1.70 -6.50
N ALA A 22 -10.02 1.15 -5.52
CA ALA A 22 -9.49 -0.22 -5.57
C ALA A 22 -10.61 -1.27 -5.73
N SER A 23 -11.69 -1.13 -4.96
CA SER A 23 -12.87 -1.98 -5.08
C SER A 23 -13.60 -1.79 -6.42
N HIS A 24 -13.72 -0.56 -6.91
CA HIS A 24 -14.34 -0.27 -8.21
C HIS A 24 -13.62 -0.96 -9.38
N VAL A 25 -12.29 -1.09 -9.33
CA VAL A 25 -11.51 -1.81 -10.34
C VAL A 25 -11.42 -3.33 -10.08
N GLY A 26 -12.20 -3.86 -9.13
CA GLY A 26 -12.27 -5.28 -8.82
C GLY A 26 -11.15 -5.82 -7.93
N SER A 27 -10.31 -4.94 -7.35
CA SER A 27 -9.19 -5.30 -6.47
C SER A 27 -9.31 -4.58 -5.12
N PRO A 28 -10.31 -4.92 -4.28
CA PRO A 28 -10.47 -4.27 -2.98
C PRO A 28 -9.23 -4.44 -2.10
N LEU A 29 -9.01 -3.50 -1.17
CA LEU A 29 -7.88 -3.62 -0.25
C LEU A 29 -8.04 -4.82 0.67
N VAL A 30 -6.91 -5.43 1.02
CA VAL A 30 -6.88 -6.53 1.98
C VAL A 30 -7.42 -6.08 3.33
N CYS A 31 -8.30 -6.91 3.90
CA CYS A 31 -8.95 -6.69 5.20
C CYS A 31 -9.78 -5.39 5.21
N ASP A 32 -10.42 -5.07 4.08
CA ASP A 32 -11.38 -3.97 3.97
C ASP A 32 -12.81 -4.44 4.26
N SER A 33 -13.28 -4.19 5.49
CA SER A 33 -14.62 -4.60 5.91
C SER A 33 -15.80 -3.90 5.21
N ARG A 34 -15.54 -2.83 4.45
CA ARG A 34 -16.60 -2.02 3.82
C ARG A 34 -16.71 -2.27 2.31
N TYR A 35 -15.58 -2.46 1.65
CA TYR A 35 -15.51 -2.53 0.19
C TYR A 35 -15.16 -3.93 -0.35
N ALA A 36 -14.74 -4.86 0.52
CA ALA A 36 -14.63 -6.28 0.17
C ALA A 36 -15.92 -7.02 0.54
N ASN A 37 -16.20 -8.13 -0.16
CA ASN A 37 -17.27 -9.03 0.23
C ASN A 37 -16.92 -9.76 1.55
N ARG A 38 -17.95 -10.29 2.24
CA ARG A 38 -17.77 -10.91 3.57
C ARG A 38 -16.83 -12.11 3.57
N ALA A 39 -16.82 -12.91 2.50
CA ALA A 39 -15.95 -14.08 2.40
C ALA A 39 -14.48 -13.66 2.28
N THR A 40 -14.17 -12.77 1.34
CA THR A 40 -12.84 -12.18 1.16
C THR A 40 -12.36 -11.51 2.44
N PHE A 41 -13.17 -10.66 3.07
CA PHE A 41 -12.80 -10.01 4.33
C PHE A 41 -12.47 -11.03 5.45
N SER A 42 -13.21 -12.13 5.53
CA SER A 42 -12.98 -13.15 6.55
C SER A 42 -11.67 -13.91 6.31
N CYS A 43 -11.36 -14.24 5.04
CA CYS A 43 -10.09 -14.83 4.64
C CYS A 43 -8.92 -13.88 4.89
N ASP A 44 -9.06 -12.62 4.46
CA ASP A 44 -8.05 -11.58 4.63
C ASP A 44 -7.67 -11.39 6.10
N ARG A 45 -8.65 -11.44 7.01
CA ARG A 45 -8.43 -11.23 8.45
C ARG A 45 -7.55 -12.31 9.09
N ALA A 46 -7.45 -13.49 8.48
CA ALA A 46 -6.50 -14.52 8.87
C ALA A 46 -5.06 -14.18 8.42
N TRP A 47 -4.93 -13.48 7.30
CA TRP A 47 -3.64 -13.04 6.76
C TRP A 47 -3.21 -11.69 7.36
N CYS A 48 -3.96 -10.60 7.22
CA CYS A 48 -3.67 -9.29 7.81
C CYS A 48 -4.78 -8.87 8.78
N ARG A 49 -4.42 -8.39 9.98
CA ARG A 49 -5.38 -8.07 11.05
C ARG A 49 -6.10 -6.73 10.88
N ARG A 50 -5.62 -5.88 9.98
CA ARG A 50 -6.20 -4.56 9.67
C ARG A 50 -6.17 -4.29 8.18
N ASN A 51 -6.90 -3.26 7.75
CA ASN A 51 -6.84 -2.77 6.39
C ASN A 51 -5.38 -2.51 5.96
N PHE A 52 -4.94 -3.16 4.89
CA PHE A 52 -3.59 -3.01 4.34
C PHE A 52 -3.51 -1.70 3.56
N LEU A 53 -3.49 -0.61 4.32
CA LEU A 53 -3.34 0.75 3.83
C LEU A 53 -2.40 1.50 4.78
N HIS A 54 -1.37 2.12 4.21
CA HIS A 54 -0.34 2.82 4.98
C HIS A 54 0.07 4.11 4.28
N ARG A 55 0.16 5.19 5.05
CA ARG A 55 0.68 6.47 4.56
C ARG A 55 2.20 6.46 4.69
N TYR A 56 2.88 6.00 3.65
CA TYR A 56 4.33 5.89 3.64
C TYR A 56 5.07 7.23 3.48
N ARG A 57 4.56 8.12 2.63
CA ARG A 57 5.24 9.39 2.29
C ARG A 57 4.26 10.56 2.38
N LEU A 58 4.73 11.65 2.97
CA LEU A 58 4.05 12.94 2.97
C LEU A 58 5.04 14.02 2.53
N ALA A 59 4.72 14.70 1.43
CA ALA A 59 5.51 15.82 0.91
C ALA A 59 4.60 17.05 0.79
N LEU A 60 5.07 18.19 1.31
CA LEU A 60 4.34 19.46 1.30
C LEU A 60 5.30 20.65 1.34
N ARG A 61 4.79 21.85 1.04
CA ARG A 61 5.49 23.10 1.34
C ARG A 61 4.98 23.63 2.68
N ASP A 62 5.90 23.99 3.56
CA ASP A 62 5.54 24.60 4.84
C ASP A 62 5.03 26.04 4.67
N ALA A 63 4.65 26.69 5.77
CA ALA A 63 4.17 28.07 5.76
C ALA A 63 5.20 29.10 5.24
N ARG A 64 6.49 28.73 5.17
CA ARG A 64 7.57 29.55 4.62
C ARG A 64 7.88 29.19 3.16
N GLY A 65 7.10 28.30 2.55
CA GLY A 65 7.27 27.83 1.17
C GLY A 65 8.37 26.77 1.00
N ALA A 66 9.03 26.35 2.08
CA ALA A 66 10.13 25.39 2.01
C ALA A 66 9.59 23.96 1.88
N ALA A 67 10.22 23.16 1.03
CA ALA A 67 9.83 21.76 0.85
C ALA A 67 10.10 20.97 2.14
N ARG A 68 9.13 20.14 2.52
CA ARG A 68 9.21 19.20 3.64
C ARG A 68 8.77 17.84 3.16
N GLU A 69 9.53 16.83 3.55
CA GLU A 69 9.23 15.44 3.28
C GLU A 69 9.35 14.63 4.57
N LEU A 70 8.37 13.76 4.78
CA LEU A 70 8.30 12.83 5.88
C LEU A 70 8.07 11.43 5.31
N LEU A 71 8.87 10.47 5.76
CA LEU A 71 8.75 9.06 5.43
C LEU A 71 8.44 8.27 6.70
N GLU A 72 7.43 7.42 6.63
CA GLU A 72 7.05 6.48 7.67
C GLU A 72 7.13 5.08 7.09
N PRO A 73 8.16 4.28 7.43
CA PRO A 73 8.29 2.90 6.97
C PRO A 73 7.06 2.04 7.26
N LEU A 74 6.93 0.91 6.57
CA LEU A 74 5.85 -0.02 6.86
C LEU A 74 5.97 -0.51 8.32
N PRO A 75 4.91 -0.36 9.13
CA PRO A 75 4.91 -0.86 10.50
C PRO A 75 4.98 -2.39 10.52
N GLY A 76 5.45 -2.94 11.66
CA GLY A 76 5.69 -4.38 11.82
C GLY A 76 4.45 -5.26 11.55
N ASP A 77 3.26 -4.73 11.83
CA ASP A 77 1.98 -5.39 11.60
C ASP A 77 1.62 -5.56 10.11
N LEU A 78 2.16 -4.72 9.22
CA LEU A 78 2.06 -4.89 7.77
C LEU A 78 3.25 -5.62 7.17
N LEU A 79 4.45 -5.47 7.75
CA LEU A 79 5.62 -6.24 7.34
C LEU A 79 5.43 -7.75 7.58
N GLY A 80 4.79 -8.15 8.68
CA GLY A 80 4.52 -9.56 8.99
C GLY A 80 3.72 -10.30 7.90
N PRO A 81 2.54 -9.81 7.49
CA PRO A 81 1.83 -10.30 6.30
C PRO A 81 2.68 -10.24 5.03
N LEU A 82 3.36 -9.13 4.76
CA LEU A 82 4.14 -8.96 3.54
C LEU A 82 5.26 -10.02 3.39
N ARG A 83 5.92 -10.41 4.50
CA ARG A 83 6.92 -11.50 4.53
C ARG A 83 6.37 -12.88 4.14
N ARG A 84 5.06 -13.08 4.22
CA ARG A 84 4.41 -14.35 3.85
C ARG A 84 4.03 -14.42 2.38
N LEU A 85 4.27 -13.36 1.61
CA LEU A 85 4.03 -13.38 0.16
C LEU A 85 5.17 -14.05 -0.58
N ALA A 86 4.81 -14.86 -1.57
CA ALA A 86 5.72 -15.28 -2.61
C ALA A 86 5.63 -14.30 -3.78
N ALA A 87 6.77 -13.84 -4.27
CA ALA A 87 6.84 -13.01 -5.46
C ALA A 87 6.40 -13.81 -6.70
N ARG A 88 5.60 -13.18 -7.57
CA ARG A 88 5.14 -13.80 -8.82
C ARG A 88 6.27 -13.97 -9.84
N ASP A 89 7.19 -13.00 -9.89
CA ASP A 89 8.27 -12.90 -10.87
C ASP A 89 9.47 -12.14 -10.26
N GLY A 90 10.53 -11.94 -11.07
CA GLY A 90 11.75 -11.26 -10.66
C GLY A 90 11.53 -9.79 -10.26
N ALA A 91 10.63 -9.08 -10.94
CA ALA A 91 10.30 -7.69 -10.63
C ALA A 91 9.59 -7.59 -9.27
N SER A 92 8.60 -8.44 -9.05
CA SER A 92 7.91 -8.58 -7.76
C SER A 92 8.87 -8.95 -6.64
N ALA A 93 9.85 -9.82 -6.90
CA ALA A 93 10.84 -10.24 -5.92
C ALA A 93 11.79 -9.08 -5.55
N HIS A 94 12.18 -8.27 -6.52
CA HIS A 94 12.98 -7.07 -6.28
C HIS A 94 12.18 -6.07 -5.43
N ALA A 95 10.97 -5.70 -5.85
CA ALA A 95 10.11 -4.77 -5.13
C ALA A 95 9.85 -5.23 -3.68
N LEU A 96 9.50 -6.51 -3.50
CA LEU A 96 9.27 -7.08 -2.17
C LEU A 96 10.50 -6.96 -1.26
N ARG A 97 11.70 -7.25 -1.77
CA ARG A 97 12.95 -7.11 -1.01
C ARG A 97 13.24 -5.68 -0.58
N GLU A 98 12.95 -4.69 -1.43
CA GLU A 98 13.14 -3.29 -1.08
C GLU A 98 12.22 -2.87 0.07
N TRP A 99 10.92 -3.16 -0.05
CA TRP A 99 9.95 -2.87 1.01
C TRP A 99 10.27 -3.57 2.33
N LEU A 100 10.75 -4.82 2.29
CA LEU A 100 11.16 -5.56 3.50
C LEU A 100 12.42 -5.01 4.17
N ARG A 101 13.30 -4.34 3.42
CA ARG A 101 14.50 -3.67 3.94
C ARG A 101 14.23 -2.27 4.51
N GLY A 102 12.99 -1.80 4.43
CA GLY A 102 12.63 -0.41 4.79
C GLY A 102 13.04 0.61 3.73
N ALA A 103 13.56 0.16 2.58
CA ALA A 103 13.72 0.96 1.39
C ALA A 103 12.39 0.94 0.63
N GLY A 104 11.42 1.76 1.02
CA GLY A 104 10.18 1.88 0.25
C GLY A 104 10.40 2.58 -1.08
N ALA A 105 9.30 2.85 -1.82
CA ALA A 105 9.32 3.54 -3.11
C ALA A 105 10.22 4.79 -3.09
N LYS A 106 11.38 4.71 -3.75
CA LYS A 106 12.29 5.84 -3.94
C LYS A 106 11.91 6.50 -5.25
N ASP A 107 11.45 7.73 -5.14
CA ASP A 107 10.99 8.58 -6.23
C ASP A 107 9.68 8.17 -6.95
N TRP A 108 8.76 9.13 -7.08
CA TRP A 108 7.49 8.89 -7.78
C TRP A 108 7.70 8.82 -9.29
N GLU A 109 8.76 9.44 -9.81
CA GLU A 109 9.15 9.31 -11.22
C GLU A 109 9.56 7.87 -11.57
N GLN A 110 10.02 7.09 -10.58
CA GLN A 110 10.37 5.67 -10.74
C GLN A 110 9.18 4.72 -10.51
N CYS A 111 8.06 5.21 -9.97
CA CYS A 111 6.86 4.41 -9.68
C CYS A 111 5.80 4.44 -10.79
N ALA A 112 6.04 5.19 -11.88
CA ALA A 112 5.02 5.49 -12.88
C ALA A 112 4.72 4.35 -13.86
N VAL A 113 5.49 3.26 -13.89
CA VAL A 113 5.27 2.14 -14.82
C VAL A 113 5.78 0.84 -14.20
N LEU A 114 4.90 0.06 -13.57
CA LEU A 114 5.03 -1.39 -13.35
C LEU A 114 3.66 -2.04 -13.52
#